data_AF-A0A973HWT7-F1
#
_entry.id   AF-A0A973HWT7-F1
#
_cell.length_a   1.000
_cell.length_b   1.000
_cell.length_c   1.000
_cell.angle_alpha   90.00
_cell.angle_beta   90.00
_cell.angle_gamma   90.00
#
_symmetry.space_group_name_H-M   'P 1'
#
loop_
_entity.id
_entity.type
_entity.pdbx_description
1 polymer ?
#
loop_
_entity_poly.entity_id
_entity_poly.type
_entity_poly.pdbx_seq_one_letter_code
_entity_poly.pdbx_strand_id
1 'polypeptide(L)'
;MKKLFVVLSSFILVSIVTGCVSLNSVSLTQMPEKRDHLVTANASDYLFLGFTTQNDFVDEAIENLKAQCRDGKLTGILTKHQTTSYVLVFKREVIASGYCNAVES
;
A
#
# COMPACT_ATOMS: atom_id res chain seq x y z
N MET A 1 12.81 7.31 -42.16
CA MET A 1 13.60 6.93 -40.97
C MET A 1 13.17 7.66 -39.69
N LYS A 2 13.03 8.99 -39.67
CA LYS A 2 12.57 9.74 -38.47
C LYS A 2 11.23 9.26 -37.87
N LYS A 3 10.22 9.00 -38.72
CA LYS A 3 8.91 8.50 -38.27
C LYS A 3 8.97 7.10 -37.63
N LEU A 4 9.87 6.24 -38.11
CA LEU A 4 10.08 4.89 -37.56
C LEU A 4 10.73 4.94 -36.18
N PHE A 5 11.70 5.84 -35.98
CA PHE A 5 12.33 6.06 -34.67
C PHE A 5 11.36 6.61 -33.62
N VAL A 6 10.46 7.52 -34.03
CA VAL A 6 9.43 8.08 -33.13
C VAL A 6 8.43 7.00 -32.70
N VAL A 7 7.98 6.16 -33.64
CA VAL A 7 7.06 5.06 -33.34
C VAL A 7 7.72 4.02 -32.42
N LEU A 8 8.99 3.68 -32.67
CA LEU A 8 9.74 2.72 -31.84
C LEU A 8 9.97 3.25 -30.42
N SER A 9 10.33 4.52 -30.28
CA SER A 9 10.51 5.17 -28.97
C SER A 9 9.21 5.22 -28.17
N SER A 10 8.08 5.52 -28.83
CA SER A 10 6.77 5.53 -28.18
C SER A 10 6.37 4.15 -27.69
N PHE A 11 6.66 3.09 -28.44
CA PHE A 11 6.33 1.72 -28.06
C PHE A 11 7.12 1.26 -26.83
N ILE A 12 8.42 1.57 -26.80
CA ILE A 12 9.30 1.29 -25.65
C ILE A 12 8.80 2.03 -24.40
N LEU A 13 8.42 3.30 -24.53
CA LEU A 13 7.95 4.10 -23.39
C LEU A 13 6.67 3.52 -22.77
N VAL A 14 5.73 3.06 -23.60
CA VAL A 14 4.47 2.45 -23.14
C VAL A 14 4.72 1.14 -22.38
N SER A 15 5.67 0.31 -22.82
CA SER A 15 6.01 -0.94 -22.15
C SER A 15 6.64 -0.76 -20.76
N ILE A 16 7.25 0.39 -20.48
CA ILE A 16 7.86 0.67 -19.16
C ILE A 16 6.77 1.00 -18.13
N VAL A 17 5.64 1.56 -18.57
CA VAL A 17 4.54 2.01 -17.69
C VAL A 17 3.57 0.87 -17.35
N THR A 18 3.59 -0.23 -18.11
CA THR A 18 2.82 -1.44 -17.76
C THR A 18 3.47 -2.15 -16.57
N GLY A 19 2.87 -2.00 -15.39
CA GLY A 19 3.30 -2.69 -14.18
C GLY A 19 2.37 -3.86 -13.83
N CYS A 20 2.94 -4.97 -13.34
CA CYS A 20 2.17 -6.07 -12.75
C CYS A 20 1.97 -5.79 -11.26
N VAL A 21 0.72 -5.81 -10.80
CA VAL A 21 0.39 -5.66 -9.38
C VAL A 21 0.15 -7.04 -8.76
N SER A 22 0.88 -7.35 -7.70
CA SER A 22 0.62 -8.48 -6.82
C SER A 22 0.03 -7.97 -5.50
N LEU A 23 -1.08 -8.59 -5.07
CA LEU A 23 -1.81 -8.21 -3.87
C LEU A 23 -1.86 -9.39 -2.91
N ASN A 24 -1.42 -9.17 -1.67
CA ASN A 24 -1.55 -10.11 -0.56
C ASN A 24 -2.30 -9.42 0.58
N SER A 25 -3.49 -9.91 0.91
CA SER A 25 -4.30 -9.37 2.03
C SER A 25 -4.38 -10.37 3.17
N VAL A 26 -4.16 -9.90 4.40
CA VAL A 26 -4.22 -10.69 5.62
C VAL A 26 -5.13 -10.00 6.63
N SER A 27 -6.10 -10.73 7.19
CA SER A 27 -6.90 -10.27 8.33
C SER A 27 -6.21 -10.71 9.62
N LEU A 28 -5.76 -9.77 10.44
CA LEU A 28 -5.02 -10.08 11.67
C LEU A 28 -5.94 -10.37 12.86
N THR A 29 -7.19 -9.90 12.81
CA THR A 29 -8.18 -10.10 13.87
C THR A 29 -9.56 -10.39 13.29
N GLN A 30 -10.46 -10.89 14.13
CA GLN A 30 -11.86 -11.09 13.76
C GLN A 30 -12.51 -9.76 13.40
N MET A 31 -13.29 -9.73 12.32
CA MET A 31 -14.08 -8.56 11.94
C MET A 31 -15.14 -8.30 13.01
N PRO A 32 -15.20 -7.08 13.58
CA PRO A 32 -16.21 -6.73 14.58
C PRO A 32 -17.62 -6.71 13.96
N GLU A 33 -18.62 -7.00 14.80
CA GLU A 33 -20.05 -6.98 14.43
C GLU A 33 -20.52 -5.57 14.07
N LYS A 34 -20.03 -4.55 14.79
CA LYS A 34 -20.19 -3.13 14.44
C LYS A 34 -19.05 -2.69 13.54
N ARG A 35 -19.40 -2.32 12.30
CA ARG A 35 -18.46 -1.83 11.26
C ARG A 35 -18.47 -0.32 11.12
N ASP A 36 -18.80 0.38 12.19
CA ASP A 36 -18.83 1.83 12.19
C ASP A 36 -17.40 2.36 12.41
N HIS A 37 -17.03 3.42 11.68
CA HIS A 37 -15.73 4.08 11.76
C HIS A 37 -14.51 3.24 11.34
N LEU A 38 -14.44 2.90 10.04
CA LEU A 38 -13.22 2.37 9.42
C LEU A 38 -12.16 3.48 9.28
N VAL A 39 -11.02 3.30 9.95
CA VAL A 39 -9.81 4.11 9.78
C VAL A 39 -8.82 3.36 8.89
N THR A 40 -8.10 4.09 8.03
CA THR A 40 -7.16 3.50 7.07
C THR A 40 -5.90 4.34 6.95
N ALA A 41 -4.75 3.70 7.08
CA ALA A 41 -3.45 4.28 6.86
C ALA A 41 -2.71 3.50 5.78
N ASN A 42 -1.87 4.20 5.03
CA ASN A 42 -1.08 3.63 3.96
C ASN A 42 0.33 4.21 4.00
N ALA A 43 1.32 3.37 3.74
CA ALA A 43 2.70 3.78 3.54
C ALA A 43 3.33 2.92 2.43
N SER A 44 4.28 3.50 1.71
CA SER A 44 4.91 2.84 0.56
C SER A 44 6.40 3.09 0.47
N ASP A 45 7.13 2.06 0.05
CA ASP A 45 8.54 2.10 -0.29
C ASP A 45 8.74 1.83 -1.79
N TYR A 46 9.72 2.51 -2.39
CA TYR A 46 10.12 2.31 -3.77
C TYR A 46 11.46 1.57 -3.80
N LEU A 47 11.54 0.48 -4.54
CA LEU A 47 12.78 -0.24 -4.78
C LEU A 47 13.24 0.06 -6.20
N PHE A 48 14.35 0.76 -6.34
CA PHE A 48 14.99 0.96 -7.63
C PHE A 48 16.08 -0.10 -7.82
N LEU A 49 15.97 -0.93 -8.87
CA LEU A 49 16.91 -2.03 -9.12
C LEU A 49 17.13 -2.97 -7.91
N GLY A 50 16.15 -3.10 -7.02
CA GLY A 50 16.23 -3.94 -5.82
C GLY A 50 16.80 -3.25 -4.56
N PHE A 51 17.24 -1.99 -4.65
CA PHE A 51 17.64 -1.21 -3.48
C PHE A 51 16.43 -0.52 -2.84
N THR A 52 16.22 -0.71 -1.54
CA THR A 52 15.13 -0.07 -0.78
C THR A 52 15.43 1.40 -0.53
N THR A 53 14.41 2.26 -0.62
CA THR A 53 14.56 3.69 -0.26
C THR A 53 14.29 3.93 1.23
N GLN A 54 13.38 3.15 1.81
CA GLN A 54 12.95 3.23 3.21
C GLN A 54 12.63 1.83 3.75
N ASN A 55 13.04 1.53 4.99
CA ASN A 55 12.82 0.22 5.62
C ASN A 55 11.76 0.25 6.74
N ASP A 56 11.31 1.45 7.09
CA ASP A 56 10.42 1.78 8.21
C ASP A 56 8.98 2.09 7.77
N PHE A 57 8.67 1.99 6.48
CA PHE A 57 7.32 2.25 5.94
C PHE A 57 6.21 1.41 6.60
N VAL A 58 6.53 0.22 7.13
CA VAL A 58 5.54 -0.59 7.87
C VAL A 58 5.18 0.04 9.21
N ASP A 59 6.16 0.57 9.93
CA ASP A 59 5.95 1.23 11.22
C ASP A 59 5.19 2.54 11.03
N GLU A 60 5.52 3.29 9.97
CA GLU A 60 4.80 4.49 9.56
C GLU A 60 3.29 4.22 9.32
N ALA A 61 2.96 3.12 8.62
CA ALA A 61 1.56 2.74 8.41
C ALA A 61 0.83 2.45 9.74
N ILE A 62 1.50 1.84 10.71
CA ILE A 62 0.93 1.52 12.02
C ILE A 62 0.76 2.79 12.87
N GLU A 63 1.77 3.66 12.90
CA GLU A 63 1.71 4.92 13.63
C GLU A 63 0.61 5.83 13.08
N ASN A 64 0.51 5.95 11.75
CA ASN A 64 -0.56 6.68 11.07
C ASN A 64 -1.95 6.09 11.39
N LEU A 65 -2.07 4.76 11.49
CA LEU A 65 -3.34 4.12 11.86
C LEU A 65 -3.74 4.43 13.31
N LYS A 66 -2.78 4.39 14.24
CA LYS A 66 -2.99 4.75 15.66
C LYS A 66 -3.35 6.23 15.80
N ALA A 67 -2.69 7.11 15.05
CA ALA A 67 -2.96 8.54 15.07
C ALA A 67 -4.41 8.89 14.66
N GLN A 68 -5.05 8.05 13.83
CA GLN A 68 -6.45 8.20 13.43
C GLN A 68 -7.45 7.74 14.51
N CYS A 69 -7.00 7.00 15.54
CA CYS A 69 -7.84 6.47 16.62
C CYS A 69 -7.23 6.80 17.99
N ARG A 70 -7.27 8.09 18.38
CA ARG A 70 -6.61 8.59 19.59
C ARG A 70 -7.26 8.16 20.91
N ASP A 71 -8.60 8.06 20.93
CA ASP A 71 -9.38 7.83 22.16
C ASP A 71 -10.24 6.54 22.09
N GLY A 72 -9.92 5.63 21.18
CA GLY A 72 -10.69 4.41 20.92
C GLY A 72 -9.85 3.15 20.90
N LYS A 73 -10.53 1.99 20.78
CA LYS A 73 -9.88 0.69 20.59
C LYS A 73 -9.96 0.30 19.12
N LEU A 74 -8.79 0.08 18.51
CA LEU A 74 -8.66 -0.50 17.19
C LEU A 74 -9.02 -2.00 17.23
N THR A 75 -10.03 -2.40 16.44
CA THR A 75 -10.45 -3.80 16.26
C THR A 75 -10.59 -4.13 14.78
N GLY A 76 -10.61 -5.41 14.42
CA GLY A 76 -10.76 -5.83 13.01
C GLY A 76 -9.64 -5.32 12.10
N ILE A 77 -8.40 -5.33 12.58
CA ILE A 77 -7.22 -4.90 11.84
C ILE A 77 -7.04 -5.79 10.61
N LEU A 78 -7.07 -5.16 9.44
CA LEU A 78 -6.85 -5.72 8.12
C LEU A 78 -5.58 -5.09 7.55
N THR A 79 -4.64 -5.91 7.10
CA THR A 79 -3.44 -5.42 6.40
C THR A 79 -3.45 -5.93 4.96
N LYS A 80 -3.14 -5.04 4.02
CA LYS A 80 -2.95 -5.38 2.62
C LYS A 80 -1.54 -4.99 2.22
N HIS A 81 -0.78 -5.95 1.76
CA HIS A 81 0.51 -5.73 1.14
C HIS A 81 0.33 -5.76 -0.39
N GLN A 82 0.69 -4.67 -1.03
CA GLN A 82 0.65 -4.51 -2.47
C GLN A 82 2.07 -4.33 -2.99
N THR A 83 2.48 -5.16 -3.95
CA THR A 83 3.75 -5.02 -4.65
C THR A 83 3.46 -4.81 -6.12
N THR A 84 3.75 -3.61 -6.62
CA THR A 84 3.66 -3.29 -8.04
C THR A 84 5.04 -3.37 -8.67
N SER A 85 5.22 -4.32 -9.58
CA SER A 85 6.44 -4.52 -10.34
C SER A 85 6.37 -3.74 -11.65
N TYR A 86 7.19 -2.71 -11.78
CA TYR A 86 7.53 -2.06 -13.05
C TYR A 86 8.89 -2.57 -13.53
N VAL A 87 9.23 -2.34 -14.80
CA VAL A 87 10.45 -2.91 -15.42
C VAL A 87 11.73 -2.66 -14.61
N LEU A 88 11.88 -1.48 -13.99
CA LEU A 88 13.07 -1.10 -13.22
C LEU A 88 12.79 -0.72 -11.76
N VAL A 89 11.51 -0.66 -11.37
CA VAL A 89 11.06 -0.11 -10.09
C VAL A 89 10.02 -1.05 -9.50
N PHE A 90 10.16 -1.40 -8.22
CA PHE A 90 9.09 -2.05 -7.48
C PHE A 90 8.51 -1.07 -6.48
N LYS A 91 7.19 -0.84 -6.53
CA LYS A 91 6.49 -0.10 -5.47
C LYS A 91 5.93 -1.12 -4.48
N ARG A 92 6.38 -1.08 -3.24
CA ARG A 92 5.82 -1.87 -2.13
C ARG A 92 4.96 -0.96 -1.28
N GLU A 93 3.76 -1.39 -0.98
CA GLU A 93 2.76 -0.58 -0.29
C GLU A 93 2.08 -1.44 0.78
N VAL A 94 1.87 -0.85 1.94
CA VAL A 94 1.19 -1.49 3.08
C VAL A 94 0.04 -0.61 3.47
N ILE A 95 -1.16 -1.13 3.24
CA ILE A 95 -2.42 -0.49 3.59
C ILE A 95 -2.93 -1.20 4.85
N ALA A 96 -2.93 -0.49 5.97
CA ALA A 96 -3.49 -0.96 7.22
C ALA A 96 -4.86 -0.31 7.43
N SER A 97 -5.88 -1.11 7.65
CA SER A 97 -7.23 -0.64 7.96
C SER A 97 -7.68 -1.27 9.28
N GLY A 98 -8.52 -0.56 10.03
CA GLY A 98 -9.10 -1.07 11.26
C GLY A 98 -10.35 -0.29 11.61
N TYR A 99 -11.15 -0.82 12.53
CA TYR A 99 -12.33 -0.14 13.05
C TYR A 99 -11.97 0.53 14.36
N CYS A 100 -12.24 1.83 14.46
CA CYS A 100 -12.02 2.60 15.68
C CYS A 100 -13.34 2.69 16.45
N ASN A 101 -13.50 1.87 17.48
CA ASN A 101 -14.67 1.93 18.36
C ASN A 101 -14.33 2.67 19.65
N ALA A 102 -15.24 3.51 20.14
CA ALA A 102 -15.12 4.07 21.48
C ALA A 102 -15.07 2.94 22.51
N VAL A 103 -14.20 3.06 23.52
CA VAL A 103 -14.19 2.11 24.63
C VAL A 103 -15.47 2.35 25.44
N GLU A 104 -16.49 1.52 25.24
CA GLU A 104 -17.63 1.44 26.17
C GLU A 104 -17.07 0.87 27.49
N SER A 105 -16.80 1.78 28.43
CA SER A 105 -16.38 1.49 29.80
C SER A 105 -17.57 1.09 30.67
#